data_AF-A0A6L8UCD1-F1
#
_entry.id   AF-A0A6L8UCD1-F1
#
_cell.length_a   1.000
_cell.length_b   1.000
_cell.length_c   1.000
_cell.angle_alpha   90.00
_cell.angle_beta   90.00
_cell.angle_gamma   90.00
#
_symmetry.space_group_name_H-M   'P 1'
#
loop_
_entity.id
_entity.type
_entity.pdbx_description
1 polymer ?
#
loop_
_entity_poly.entity_id
_entity_poly.type
_entity_poly.pdbx_seq_one_letter_code
_entity_poly.pdbx_strand_id
1 'polypeptide(L)'
;MRQSLRICRRHINHPGSKGDASEYEWIAWLRKYLPERYKVDKAFVVDHEGFITKQLDVVVYDRQYSLFVFHHNGIIYVPAAMNITEYAKALESL
;
A
#
# COMPACT_ATOMS: atom_id res chain seq x y z
N MET A 1 4.04 -11.29 11.66
CA MET A 1 2.80 -10.91 10.98
C MET A 1 1.54 -11.21 11.80
N ARG A 2 1.01 -12.44 11.82
CA ARG A 2 -0.27 -12.78 12.51
C ARG A 2 -0.34 -12.30 13.97
N GLN A 3 0.75 -12.45 14.73
CA GLN A 3 0.81 -11.98 16.12
C GLN A 3 0.77 -10.44 16.22
N SER A 4 1.46 -9.73 15.34
CA SER A 4 1.50 -8.25 15.35
C SER A 4 0.13 -7.67 15.02
N LEU A 5 -0.52 -8.15 13.95
CA LEU A 5 -1.89 -7.76 13.60
C LEU A 5 -2.88 -8.00 14.74
N ARG A 6 -2.74 -9.12 15.47
CA ARG A 6 -3.57 -9.41 16.65
C ARG A 6 -3.33 -8.42 17.79
N ILE A 7 -2.09 -7.95 17.97
CA ILE A 7 -1.75 -6.93 18.97
C ILE A 7 -2.39 -5.60 18.57
N CYS A 8 -2.20 -5.15 17.32
CA CYS A 8 -2.81 -3.93 16.78
C CYS A 8 -4.33 -3.93 17.00
N ARG A 9 -5.00 -5.03 16.65
CA ARG A 9 -6.46 -5.16 16.78
C ARG A 9 -6.94 -5.09 18.24
N ARG A 10 -6.19 -5.65 19.19
CA ARG A 10 -6.57 -5.76 20.60
C ARG A 10 -6.24 -4.54 21.45
N HIS A 11 -5.14 -3.85 21.15
CA HIS A 11 -4.60 -2.83 22.06
C HIS A 11 -4.70 -1.40 21.51
N ILE A 12 -4.94 -1.22 20.21
CA ILE A 12 -5.15 0.09 19.63
C ILE A 12 -6.65 0.37 19.61
N ASN A 13 -7.09 1.39 20.34
CA ASN A 13 -8.53 1.69 20.46
C ASN A 13 -9.02 2.66 19.39
N HIS A 14 -8.20 3.66 19.04
CA HIS A 14 -8.57 4.65 18.02
C HIS A 14 -8.65 3.98 16.63
N PRO A 15 -9.79 4.07 15.92
CA PRO A 15 -9.99 3.36 14.65
C PRO A 15 -8.94 3.67 13.58
N GLY A 16 -8.63 4.95 13.37
CA GLY A 16 -7.63 5.35 12.37
C GLY A 16 -6.24 4.80 12.68
N SER A 17 -5.82 4.90 13.95
CA SER A 17 -4.52 4.40 14.39
C SER A 17 -4.43 2.87 14.32
N LYS A 18 -5.57 2.17 14.44
CA LYS A 18 -5.65 0.72 14.28
C LYS A 18 -5.48 0.31 12.82
N GLY A 19 -6.09 1.06 11.89
CA GLY A 19 -5.88 0.91 10.45
C GLY A 19 -4.41 1.11 10.11
N ASP A 20 -3.86 2.28 10.45
CA ASP A 20 -2.48 2.65 10.18
C ASP A 20 -1.46 1.59 10.64
N ALA A 21 -1.61 1.10 11.87
CA ALA A 21 -0.72 0.06 12.40
C ALA A 21 -0.87 -1.28 11.66
N SER A 22 -2.09 -1.66 11.27
CA SER A 22 -2.33 -2.89 10.52
C SER A 22 -1.74 -2.81 9.11
N GLU A 23 -1.91 -1.67 8.45
CA GLU A 23 -1.39 -1.39 7.11
C GLU A 23 0.15 -1.38 7.10
N TYR A 24 0.77 -0.78 8.12
CA TYR A 24 2.23 -0.81 8.29
C TYR A 24 2.78 -2.24 8.36
N GLU A 25 2.12 -3.12 9.12
CA GLU A 25 2.51 -4.53 9.22
C GLU A 25 2.37 -5.27 7.88
N TRP A 26 1.33 -4.97 7.11
CA TRP A 26 1.14 -5.53 5.76
C TRP A 26 2.23 -5.08 4.79
N ILE A 27 2.52 -3.78 4.75
CA ILE A 27 3.59 -3.23 3.92
C ILE A 27 4.93 -3.86 4.31
N ALA A 28 5.25 -3.91 5.61
CA ALA A 28 6.50 -4.48 6.09
C ALA A 28 6.64 -5.97 5.74
N TRP A 29 5.55 -6.73 5.87
CA TRP A 29 5.54 -8.14 5.50
C TRP A 29 5.74 -8.33 3.98
N LEU A 30 4.99 -7.61 3.15
CA LEU A 30 5.10 -7.72 1.69
C LEU A 30 6.49 -7.31 1.20
N ARG A 31 7.07 -6.21 1.71
CA ARG A 31 8.44 -5.79 1.38
C ARG A 31 9.49 -6.83 1.74
N LYS A 32 9.27 -7.61 2.81
CA LYS A 32 10.20 -8.64 3.27
C LYS A 32 10.21 -9.87 2.36
N TYR A 33 9.07 -10.21 1.76
CA TYR A 33 8.90 -11.49 1.04
C TYR A 33 8.75 -11.35 -0.47
N LEU A 34 8.38 -10.17 -0.98
CA LEU A 34 8.38 -9.92 -2.42
C LEU A 34 9.81 -9.70 -2.94
N PRO A 35 10.11 -10.13 -4.18
CA PRO A 35 11.36 -9.77 -4.86
C PRO A 35 11.58 -8.25 -4.88
N GLU A 36 12.85 -7.80 -4.82
CA GLU A 36 13.19 -6.37 -4.73
C GLU A 36 12.68 -5.50 -5.90
N ARG A 37 12.36 -6.14 -7.04
CA ARG A 37 11.70 -5.52 -8.19
C ARG A 37 10.36 -4.89 -7.81
N TYR A 38 9.65 -5.47 -6.85
CA TYR A 38 8.38 -4.94 -6.36
C TYR A 38 8.61 -4.00 -5.18
N LYS A 39 7.93 -2.86 -5.23
CA LYS A 39 7.81 -1.93 -4.11
C LYS A 39 6.40 -1.97 -3.57
N VAL A 40 6.28 -1.64 -2.29
CA VAL A 40 5.02 -1.69 -1.56
C VAL A 40 4.92 -0.44 -0.71
N ASP A 41 3.91 0.39 -0.96
CA ASP A 41 3.75 1.70 -0.34
C ASP A 41 2.28 2.06 -0.14
N LYS A 42 1.97 2.96 0.79
CA LYS A 42 0.73 3.74 0.73
C LYS A 42 0.88 4.78 -0.38
N ALA A 43 -0.04 4.83 -1.33
CA ALA A 43 0.10 5.72 -2.47
C ALA A 43 -1.24 6.08 -3.10
N PHE A 44 -1.22 7.12 -3.92
CA PHE A 44 -2.27 7.42 -4.89
C PHE A 44 -1.88 6.80 -6.23
N VAL A 45 -2.88 6.32 -6.98
CA VAL A 45 -2.66 5.88 -8.37
C VAL A 45 -3.20 6.94 -9.31
N VAL A 46 -2.40 7.30 -10.32
CA VAL A 46 -2.70 8.36 -11.30
C VAL A 46 -2.71 7.78 -12.69
N ASP A 47 -3.79 7.91 -13.45
CA ASP A 47 -3.81 7.46 -14.83
C ASP A 47 -3.35 8.52 -15.84
N HIS A 48 -3.31 8.13 -17.11
CA HIS A 48 -2.89 8.99 -18.21
C HIS A 48 -3.91 10.08 -18.58
N GLU A 49 -5.15 9.98 -18.09
CA GLU A 49 -6.20 10.99 -18.26
C GLU A 49 -6.23 11.99 -17.09
N GLY A 50 -5.37 11.78 -16.08
CA GLY A 50 -5.25 12.63 -14.91
C GLY A 50 -6.21 12.29 -13.78
N PHE A 51 -6.90 11.15 -13.84
CA PHE A 51 -7.68 10.65 -12.72
C PHE A 51 -6.74 10.17 -11.61
N ILE A 52 -7.07 10.57 -10.38
CA ILE A 52 -6.33 10.22 -9.18
C ILE A 52 -7.26 9.46 -8.25
N THR A 53 -6.84 8.28 -7.78
CA THR A 53 -7.61 7.49 -6.81
C THR A 53 -7.73 8.20 -5.46
N LYS A 54 -8.49 7.63 -4.54
CA LYS A 54 -8.25 7.86 -3.10
C LYS A 54 -6.91 7.27 -2.69
N GLN A 55 -6.41 7.64 -1.52
CA GLN A 55 -5.21 7.01 -0.97
C GLN A 55 -5.49 5.51 -0.80
N LEU A 56 -4.57 4.69 -1.30
CA LEU A 56 -4.61 3.25 -1.12
C LEU A 56 -3.68 2.84 0.01
N ASP A 57 -4.18 1.96 0.87
CA ASP A 57 -3.48 1.50 2.07
C ASP A 57 -2.27 0.60 1.75
N VAL A 58 -2.33 -0.11 0.61
CA VAL A 58 -1.24 -0.98 0.13
C VAL A 58 -1.25 -0.98 -1.40
N VAL A 59 -0.19 -0.44 -2.00
CA VAL A 59 0.05 -0.49 -3.45
C VAL A 59 1.31 -1.29 -3.70
N VAL A 60 1.20 -2.38 -4.46
CA VAL A 60 2.35 -3.15 -4.96
C VAL A 60 2.60 -2.77 -6.41
N TYR A 61 3.81 -2.33 -6.73
CA TYR A 61 4.16 -1.91 -8.09
C TYR A 61 5.57 -2.32 -8.47
N ASP A 62 5.81 -2.40 -9.77
CA ASP A 62 7.08 -2.82 -10.34
C ASP A 62 8.00 -1.61 -10.57
N ARG A 63 9.05 -1.47 -9.77
CA ARG A 63 9.98 -0.34 -9.89
C ARG A 63 10.83 -0.39 -11.16
N GLN A 64 11.05 -1.57 -11.74
CA GLN A 64 11.94 -1.71 -12.90
C GLN A 64 11.28 -1.19 -14.19
N TYR A 65 9.95 -1.29 -14.28
CA TYR A 65 9.19 -0.85 -15.46
C TYR A 65 8.32 0.39 -15.18
N SER A 66 7.99 0.71 -13.93
CA SER A 66 7.36 1.97 -13.54
C SER A 66 8.43 3.04 -13.31
N LEU A 67 8.99 3.56 -14.42
CA LEU A 67 10.09 4.53 -14.40
C LEU A 67 9.74 5.89 -13.76
N PHE A 68 8.47 6.16 -13.48
CA PHE A 68 8.00 7.47 -13.00
C PHE A 68 7.12 7.34 -11.77
N VAL A 69 7.70 7.03 -10.61
CA VAL A 69 7.01 7.21 -9.33
C VAL A 69 7.31 8.61 -8.80
N PHE A 70 6.26 9.40 -8.55
CA PHE A 70 6.39 10.77 -8.09
C PHE A 70 6.28 10.85 -6.57
N HIS A 71 7.24 11.52 -5.94
CA HIS A 71 7.28 11.74 -4.49
C HIS A 71 7.16 13.23 -4.19
N HIS A 72 6.14 13.62 -3.43
CA HIS A 72 5.94 15.02 -3.04
C HIS A 72 5.46 15.11 -1.60
N ASN A 73 6.23 15.79 -0.74
CA ASN A 73 5.91 15.97 0.69
C ASN A 73 5.58 14.65 1.43
N GLY A 74 6.27 13.56 1.09
CA GLY A 74 6.03 12.23 1.68
C GLY A 74 4.83 11.48 1.09
N ILE A 75 4.11 12.08 0.14
CA ILE A 75 3.05 11.43 -0.63
C ILE A 75 3.66 10.78 -1.88
N ILE A 76 3.19 9.57 -2.18
CA ILE A 76 3.64 8.79 -3.33
C ILE A 76 2.50 8.71 -4.34
N TYR A 77 2.82 9.01 -5.60
CA TYR A 77 1.93 8.84 -6.74
C TYR A 77 2.53 7.81 -7.68
N VAL A 78 1.77 6.74 -7.94
CA VAL A 78 2.17 5.65 -8.83
C VAL A 78 1.34 5.77 -10.12
N PRO A 79 1.97 5.84 -11.30
CA PRO A 79 1.24 5.95 -12.55
C PRO A 79 0.54 4.63 -12.89
N ALA A 80 -0.73 4.69 -13.25
CA ALA A 80 -1.55 3.58 -13.73
C ALA A 80 -0.96 3.04 -15.04
N ALA A 81 -0.03 2.08 -14.94
CA ALA A 81 0.39 1.25 -16.06
C ALA A 81 -0.54 0.03 -16.18
N MET A 82 -0.61 -0.60 -17.35
CA MET A 82 -1.41 -1.82 -17.62
C MET A 82 -1.14 -3.00 -16.66
N ASN A 83 -0.09 -2.91 -15.85
CA ASN A 83 0.46 -3.96 -15.00
C ASN A 83 0.47 -3.59 -13.50
N ILE A 84 -0.25 -2.55 -13.08
CA ILE A 84 -0.62 -2.41 -11.66
C ILE A 84 -1.71 -3.41 -11.36
N THR A 85 -1.33 -4.53 -10.76
CA THR A 85 -2.30 -5.47 -10.19
C THR A 85 -2.82 -4.87 -8.89
N GLU A 86 -4.06 -4.38 -8.93
CA GLU A 86 -4.79 -3.90 -7.78
C GLU A 86 -5.08 -5.09 -6.84
N TYR A 87 -4.33 -5.22 -5.74
CA TYR A 87 -4.69 -6.08 -4.62
C TYR A 87 -5.38 -5.26 -3.53
N ALA A 88 -6.54 -4.68 -3.85
CA ALA A 88 -7.38 -3.96 -2.91
C ALA A 88 -8.73 -4.67 -2.73
N LYS A 89 -8.75 -5.79 -2.00
CA LYS A 89 -9.91 -6.30 -1.25
C LYS A 89 -9.54 -7.56 -0.45
N ALA A 90 -9.14 -7.40 0.81
CA ALA A 90 -9.09 -8.54 1.73
C ALA A 90 -9.30 -8.20 3.22
N LEU A 91 -9.60 -6.95 3.61
CA LEU A 91 -9.60 -6.58 5.04
C LEU A 91 -10.85 -5.85 5.53
N GLU A 92 -11.96 -5.91 4.79
CA GLU A 92 -13.27 -5.56 5.36
C GLU A 92 -14.02 -6.77 5.94
N SER A 93 -13.47 -8.00 5.87
CA SER A 93 -14.17 -9.22 6.29
C SER A 93 -13.36 -10.22 7.16
N LEU A 94 -12.29 -9.80 7.84
CA LEU A 94 -11.58 -10.60 8.85
C LEU A 94 -11.19 -9.80 10.09
#